data_AF-A0A8J7CGG4-F1
#
_entry.id   AF-A0A8J7CGG4-F1
#
_cell.length_a   1.000
_cell.length_b   1.000
_cell.length_c   1.000
_cell.angle_alpha   90.00
_cell.angle_beta   90.00
_cell.angle_gamma   90.00
#
_symmetry.space_group_name_H-M   'P 1'
#
loop_
_entity.id
_entity.type
_entity.pdbx_description
1 polymer ?
#
loop_
_entity_poly.entity_id
_entity_poly.type
_entity_poly.pdbx_seq_one_letter_code
_entity_poly.pdbx_strand_id
1 'polypeptide(L)'
;MLTYKAMYKFLNEGVHGEVLDFPGTITFAPNLEKARNSLANALVEMAETNLMNGEPLPNPNPLLTDSEADIEEPIHLILTAASRIRIVPENLAAS
;
A
#
# COMPACT_ATOMS: atom_id res chain seq x y z
N MET A 1 5.06 -8.14 4.80
CA MET A 1 3.76 -8.05 4.10
C MET A 1 2.75 -7.52 5.09
N LEU A 2 2.10 -6.40 4.77
CA LEU A 2 0.95 -5.87 5.52
C LEU A 2 -0.31 -6.08 4.67
N THR A 3 -1.46 -6.26 5.32
CA THR A 3 -2.73 -6.47 4.62
C THR A 3 -3.70 -5.40 5.05
N TYR A 4 -4.15 -4.62 4.09
CA TYR A 4 -5.12 -3.54 4.22
C TYR A 4 -6.46 -3.96 3.61
N LYS A 5 -7.47 -3.10 3.73
CA LYS A 5 -8.81 -3.31 3.18
C LYS A 5 -9.00 -2.42 1.95
N ALA A 6 -9.21 -3.04 0.78
CA ALA A 6 -9.67 -2.35 -0.40
C ALA A 6 -11.20 -2.36 -0.48
N MET A 7 -11.75 -1.27 -0.99
CA MET A 7 -13.13 -1.18 -1.46
C MET A 7 -13.13 -0.85 -2.95
N TYR A 8 -14.18 -1.29 -3.65
CA TYR A 8 -14.44 -0.92 -5.03
C TYR A 8 -15.90 -0.54 -5.22
N LYS A 9 -16.13 0.53 -5.98
CA LYS A 9 -17.44 1.02 -6.37
C LYS A 9 -17.54 1.11 -7.89
N PHE A 10 -18.56 0.48 -8.46
CA PHE A 10 -18.86 0.56 -9.89
C PHE A 10 -19.58 1.88 -10.18
N LEU A 11 -19.01 2.65 -11.10
CA LEU A 11 -19.55 3.90 -11.60
C LEU A 11 -19.87 3.75 -13.09
N ASN A 12 -20.63 4.68 -13.66
CA ASN A 12 -21.06 4.60 -15.07
C ASN A 12 -19.90 4.47 -16.07
N GLU A 13 -18.73 5.04 -15.74
CA GLU A 13 -17.58 5.14 -16.65
C GLU A 13 -16.38 4.27 -16.22
N GLY A 14 -16.52 3.49 -15.14
CA GLY A 14 -15.42 2.68 -14.62
C GLY A 14 -15.60 2.24 -13.17
N VAL A 15 -14.50 1.89 -12.53
CA VAL A 15 -14.44 1.37 -11.16
C VAL A 15 -13.54 2.29 -10.34
N HIS A 16 -14.11 2.87 -9.29
CA HIS A 16 -13.37 3.56 -8.25
C HIS A 16 -12.84 2.53 -7.25
N GLY A 17 -11.57 2.67 -6.85
CA GLY A 17 -10.96 1.85 -5.82
C GLY A 17 -10.28 2.72 -4.76
N GLU A 18 -10.29 2.27 -3.52
CA GLU A 18 -9.73 2.96 -2.37
C GLU A 18 -9.26 1.93 -1.34
N VAL A 19 -8.18 2.23 -0.62
CA VAL A 19 -7.76 1.46 0.55
C VAL A 19 -8.30 2.14 1.80
N LEU A 20 -9.34 1.56 2.41
CA LEU A 20 -10.12 2.18 3.49
C LEU A 20 -9.27 2.53 4.72
N ASP A 21 -8.33 1.67 5.07
CA ASP A 21 -7.42 1.79 6.21
C ASP A 21 -6.05 2.35 5.83
N PHE A 22 -5.89 2.84 4.59
CA PHE A 22 -4.74 3.64 4.14
C PHE A 22 -5.23 4.89 3.38
N PRO A 23 -5.68 5.93 4.11
CA PRO A 23 -6.29 7.13 3.51
C PRO A 23 -5.42 7.79 2.43
N GLY A 24 -6.05 8.26 1.37
CA GLY A 24 -5.39 8.88 0.22
C GLY A 24 -4.90 7.90 -0.84
N THR A 25 -4.95 6.59 -0.58
CA THR A 25 -4.65 5.57 -1.59
C THR A 25 -5.91 5.26 -2.40
N ILE A 26 -6.06 5.95 -3.54
CA ILE A 26 -7.24 5.85 -4.40
C ILE A 26 -6.86 5.60 -5.86
N THR A 27 -7.77 5.03 -6.62
CA THR A 27 -7.65 4.86 -8.07
C THR A 27 -9.00 4.92 -8.78
N PHE A 28 -8.97 5.09 -10.10
CA PHE A 28 -10.11 4.93 -10.97
C PHE A 28 -9.64 4.28 -12.28
N ALA A 29 -10.33 3.22 -12.71
CA ALA A 29 -9.96 2.51 -13.93
C ALA A 29 -11.19 2.01 -14.70
N PRO A 30 -11.06 1.71 -16.02
CA PRO A 30 -12.21 1.31 -16.84
C PRO A 30 -12.90 0.00 -16.40
N ASN A 31 -12.24 -0.83 -15.59
CA ASN A 31 -12.79 -2.08 -15.10
C ASN A 31 -12.09 -2.49 -13.79
N LEU A 32 -12.69 -3.47 -13.11
CA LEU A 32 -12.25 -3.94 -11.79
C LEU A 32 -10.83 -4.52 -11.80
N GLU A 33 -10.45 -5.27 -12.83
CA GLU A 33 -9.11 -5.85 -12.93
C GLU A 33 -8.03 -4.77 -12.99
N LYS A 34 -8.24 -3.75 -13.83
CA LYS A 34 -7.34 -2.59 -13.89
C LYS A 34 -7.35 -1.81 -12.58
N ALA A 35 -8.52 -1.62 -11.97
CA ALA A 35 -8.62 -0.92 -10.68
C ALA A 35 -7.84 -1.65 -9.58
N ARG A 36 -7.90 -2.99 -9.50
CA ARG A 36 -7.11 -3.78 -8.56
C ARG A 36 -5.61 -3.58 -8.74
N ASN A 37 -5.13 -3.73 -9.97
CA ASN A 37 -3.71 -3.57 -10.28
C ASN A 37 -3.24 -2.14 -10.01
N SER A 38 -4.01 -1.13 -10.41
CA SER A 38 -3.68 0.27 -10.18
C SER A 38 -3.73 0.64 -8.70
N LEU A 39 -4.68 0.10 -7.92
CA LEU A 39 -4.76 0.35 -6.48
C LEU A 39 -3.59 -0.29 -5.73
N ALA A 40 -3.17 -1.49 -6.13
CA ALA A 40 -2.00 -2.15 -5.54
C ALA A 40 -0.72 -1.35 -5.79
N ASN A 41 -0.54 -0.78 -6.99
CA ASN A 41 0.58 0.10 -7.29
C ASN A 41 0.52 1.40 -6.48
N ALA A 42 -0.65 2.05 -6.42
CA ALA A 42 -0.85 3.27 -5.64
C ALA A 42 -0.54 3.03 -4.14
N LEU A 43 -0.93 1.88 -3.60
CA LEU A 43 -0.64 1.49 -2.22
C LEU A 43 0.86 1.38 -1.95
N VAL A 44 1.63 0.83 -2.89
CA VAL A 44 3.10 0.77 -2.80
C VAL A 44 3.69 2.18 -2.85
N GLU A 45 3.29 3.00 -3.84
CA GLU A 45 3.79 4.38 -4.00
C GLU A 45 3.53 5.24 -2.77
N MET A 46 2.33 5.15 -2.19
CA MET A 46 1.97 5.88 -0.96
C MET A 46 2.77 5.37 0.24
N ALA A 47 2.93 4.06 0.40
CA ALA A 47 3.73 3.49 1.47
C ALA A 47 5.21 3.90 1.36
N GLU A 48 5.80 3.87 0.16
CA GLU A 48 7.16 4.33 -0.08
C GLU A 48 7.32 5.82 0.23
N THR A 49 6.36 6.65 -0.19
CA THR A 49 6.35 8.08 0.09
C THR A 49 6.34 8.37 1.59
N ASN A 50 5.45 7.74 2.36
CA ASN A 50 5.41 7.88 3.82
C ASN A 50 6.77 7.51 4.44
N LEU A 51 7.33 6.36 4.05
CA LEU A 51 8.62 5.88 4.57
C LEU A 51 9.78 6.84 4.22
N MET A 52 9.80 7.39 3.00
CA MET A 52 10.79 8.39 2.59
C MET A 52 10.69 9.69 3.39
N ASN A 53 9.48 10.08 3.79
CA ASN A 53 9.23 11.24 4.66
C ASN A 53 9.48 10.96 6.14
N GLY A 54 9.81 9.71 6.52
CA GLY A 54 9.93 9.30 7.92
C GLY A 54 8.58 9.20 8.65
N GLU A 55 7.48 9.15 7.90
CA GLU A 55 6.13 9.01 8.42
C GLU A 55 5.81 7.51 8.63
N PRO A 56 5.09 7.17 9.71
CA PRO A 56 4.65 5.80 9.90
C PRO A 56 3.61 5.39 8.86
N LEU A 57 3.53 4.09 8.57
CA LEU A 57 2.43 3.53 7.79
C LEU A 57 1.15 3.50 8.65
N PRO A 58 -0.04 3.74 8.06
CA PRO A 58 -1.31 3.54 8.75
C PRO A 58 -1.44 2.12 9.32
N ASN A 59 -2.14 1.97 10.45
CA ASN A 59 -2.39 0.67 11.04
C ASN A 59 -3.54 -0.03 10.30
N PRO A 60 -3.35 -1.25 9.76
CA PRO A 60 -4.43 -1.95 9.10
C PRO A 60 -5.60 -2.28 10.05
N ASN A 61 -6.82 -2.20 9.54
CA ASN A 61 -8.04 -2.52 10.26
C ASN A 61 -8.95 -3.41 9.40
N PRO A 62 -8.93 -4.74 9.61
CA PRO A 62 -9.71 -5.68 8.80
C PRO A 62 -11.23 -5.59 9.02
N LEU A 63 -11.66 -4.93 10.11
CA LEU A 63 -13.07 -4.75 10.45
C LEU A 63 -13.67 -3.47 9.84
N LEU A 64 -12.85 -2.65 9.18
CA LEU A 64 -13.32 -1.47 8.47
C LEU A 64 -14.13 -1.90 7.25
N THR A 65 -15.27 -1.25 7.06
CA THR A 65 -16.23 -1.50 5.98
C THR A 65 -16.82 -0.16 5.52
N ASP A 66 -17.24 -0.09 4.27
CA ASP A 66 -17.90 1.07 3.69
C ASP A 66 -19.25 0.65 3.07
N SER A 67 -20.35 1.27 3.51
CA SER A 67 -21.70 0.93 3.04
C SER A 67 -21.92 1.25 1.56
N GLU A 68 -21.09 2.10 0.97
CA GLU A 68 -21.16 2.48 -0.44
C GLU A 68 -20.30 1.59 -1.35
N ALA A 69 -19.55 0.63 -0.77
CA ALA A 69 -18.74 -0.32 -1.51
C ALA A 69 -19.61 -1.41 -2.14
N ASP A 70 -19.39 -1.68 -3.43
CA ASP A 70 -19.96 -2.85 -4.09
C ASP A 70 -19.14 -4.12 -3.81
N ILE A 71 -17.83 -3.96 -3.63
CA ILE A 71 -16.88 -5.04 -3.31
C ILE A 71 -15.93 -4.56 -2.22
N GLU A 72 -15.70 -5.41 -1.24
CA GLU A 72 -14.61 -5.28 -0.28
C GLU A 72 -13.72 -6.51 -0.30
N GLU A 73 -12.41 -6.31 -0.32
CA GLU A 73 -11.45 -7.41 -0.34
C GLU A 73 -10.10 -7.00 0.30
N PRO A 74 -9.32 -7.96 0.82
CA PRO A 74 -7.97 -7.66 1.29
C PRO A 74 -7.06 -7.22 0.14
N ILE A 75 -6.20 -6.23 0.41
CA ILE A 75 -5.11 -5.81 -0.48
C ILE A 75 -3.78 -5.89 0.25
N HIS A 76 -2.77 -6.51 -0.38
CA HIS A 76 -1.50 -6.79 0.27
C HIS A 76 -0.43 -5.77 -0.13
N LEU A 77 0.12 -5.07 0.87
CA LEU A 77 1.30 -4.25 0.71
C LEU A 77 2.57 -5.13 0.83
N ILE A 78 3.31 -5.22 -0.26
CA ILE A 78 4.61 -5.90 -0.34
C ILE A 78 5.66 -4.86 -0.68
N LEU A 79 6.49 -4.50 0.31
CA LEU A 79 7.63 -3.61 0.13
C LEU A 79 8.89 -4.43 -0.08
N THR A 80 9.69 -4.05 -1.06
CA THR A 80 11.03 -4.63 -1.29
C THR A 80 12.07 -3.67 -0.77
N ALA A 81 12.70 -3.99 0.36
CA ALA A 81 13.81 -3.22 0.89
C ALA A 81 15.14 -3.74 0.33
N ALA A 82 16.02 -2.84 -0.12
CA ALA A 82 17.41 -3.19 -0.37
C ALA A 82 18.13 -3.41 0.98
N SER A 83 18.85 -4.52 1.11
CA SER A 83 19.66 -4.80 2.30
C SER A 83 20.81 -3.79 2.40
N ARG A 84 20.80 -2.94 3.43
CA ARG A 84 21.88 -1.99 3.70
C ARG A 84 23.06 -2.72 4.35
N ILE A 85 24.02 -3.19 3.55
CA ILE A 85 25.27 -3.77 4.05
C ILE A 85 26.13 -2.64 4.60
N ARG A 86 26.41 -2.64 5.91
CA ARG A 86 27.39 -1.76 6.54
C ARG A 86 28.71 -2.52 6.68
N ILE A 87 29.67 -2.22 5.82
CA ILE A 87 31.05 -2.72 5.99
C ILE A 87 31.69 -1.89 7.09
N VAL A 88 31.94 -2.52 8.24
CA VAL A 88 32.72 -1.92 9.33
C VAL A 88 34.15 -2.45 9.18
N PRO A 89 35.17 -1.58 9.03
CA PRO A 89 36.56 -2.02 9.05
C PRO A 89 36.84 -2.71 10.39
N GLU A 90 37.41 -3.91 10.33
CA GLU A 90 37.96 -4.56 11.51
C GLU A 90 39.18 -3.73 11.94
N ASN A 91 39.04 -2.96 13.02
CA ASN A 91 40.10 -2.08 13.49
C ASN A 91 41.38 -2.90 13.78
N LEU A 92 42.46 -2.52 13.08
CA LEU A 92 43.86 -2.51 13.52
C LEU A 92 44.10 -3.25 14.85
N ALA A 93 44.28 -4.57 14.76
CA ALA A 93 44.82 -5.32 15.87
C ALA A 93 46.33 -5.01 16.01
N ALA A 94 46.62 -4.36 17.13
CA ALA A 94 47.88 -4.30 17.85
C ALA A 94 49.02 -3.40 17.31
N SER A 95 49.41 -2.53 18.24
CA SER A 95 50.64 -1.73 18.32
C SER A 95 51.90 -2.57 18.41
#